data_AF-A0AA49GT54-F1
#
_entry.id   AF-A0AA49GT54-F1
#
_cell.length_a   1.000
_cell.length_b   1.000
_cell.length_c   1.000
_cell.angle_alpha   90.00
_cell.angle_beta   90.00
_cell.angle_gamma   90.00
#
_symmetry.space_group_name_H-M   'P 1'
#
loop_
_entity.id
_entity.type
_entity.pdbx_description
1 polymer ?
#
loop_
_entity_poly.entity_id
_entity_poly.type
_entity_poly.pdbx_seq_one_letter_code
_entity_poly.pdbx_strand_id
1 'polypeptide(L)'
;MDTVDNNVLQNRIGESIRALKYESVFLQGVLEEKYEVLFVKFDKWIQILFDDGVVFIKEKLDDLSEYESASGYCKTKLFDLTGEEANAKKLLGLSLIDFSIKVVENRYTLELIFEQNHQLLFFQEFRNGNFSNVKLKIVCP
;
A
#
# COMPACT_ATOMS: atom_id res chain seq x y z
N MET A 1 -6.13 10.54 -17.40
CA MET A 1 -4.74 11.01 -17.50
C MET A 1 -4.03 10.42 -16.30
N ASP A 2 -3.42 9.26 -16.52
CA ASP A 2 -2.88 8.40 -15.46
C ASP A 2 -1.69 9.08 -14.83
N THR A 3 -1.87 9.56 -13.60
CA THR A 3 -0.75 10.09 -12.81
C THR A 3 -0.64 9.26 -11.56
N VAL A 4 -0.05 8.09 -11.74
CA VAL A 4 0.73 7.51 -10.65
C VAL A 4 1.92 8.44 -10.45
N ASP A 5 2.00 9.10 -9.29
CA ASP A 5 3.19 9.87 -8.94
C ASP A 5 4.33 8.91 -8.57
N ASN A 6 4.95 8.33 -9.61
CA ASN A 6 6.07 7.39 -9.50
C ASN A 6 7.29 8.03 -8.81
N ASN A 7 7.38 9.36 -8.78
CA ASN A 7 8.53 10.06 -8.20
C ASN A 7 8.69 9.76 -6.70
N VAL A 8 7.57 9.56 -5.99
CA VAL A 8 7.61 9.29 -4.55
C VAL A 8 8.37 8.00 -4.24
N LEU A 9 8.04 6.89 -4.92
CA LEU A 9 8.75 5.61 -4.73
C LEU A 9 10.13 5.61 -5.38
N GLN A 10 10.29 6.29 -6.52
CA GLN A 10 11.60 6.42 -7.18
C GLN A 10 12.64 7.06 -6.25
N ASN A 11 12.23 8.08 -5.49
CA ASN A 11 13.08 8.75 -4.50
C ASN A 11 13.37 7.89 -3.26
N ARG A 12 12.84 6.67 -3.17
CA ARG A 12 13.08 5.72 -2.07
C ARG A 12 13.85 4.49 -2.49
N ILE A 13 14.21 4.37 -3.77
CA ILE A 13 15.15 3.35 -4.20
C ILE A 13 16.46 3.50 -3.43
N GLY A 14 16.91 2.42 -2.81
CA GLY A 14 18.07 2.35 -1.92
C GLY A 14 17.75 2.61 -0.44
N GLU A 15 16.54 3.05 -0.08
CA GLU A 15 16.15 3.26 1.31
C GLU A 15 15.57 2.00 1.95
N SER A 16 15.90 1.79 3.22
CA SER A 16 15.40 0.65 4.00
C SER A 16 14.02 0.91 4.59
N ILE A 17 13.10 -0.03 4.39
CA ILE A 17 11.77 0.02 4.99
C ILE A 17 11.88 -0.16 6.51
N ARG A 18 11.26 0.75 7.26
CA ARG A 18 11.28 0.80 8.73
C ARG A 18 9.99 0.30 9.36
N ALA A 19 8.86 0.50 8.68
CA ALA A 19 7.56 0.05 9.16
C ALA A 19 6.60 -0.15 7.99
N LEU A 20 5.57 -0.94 8.25
CA LEU A 20 4.49 -1.21 7.32
C LEU A 20 3.18 -1.23 8.09
N LYS A 21 2.11 -0.70 7.51
CA LYS A 21 0.77 -0.72 8.07
C LYS A 21 -0.24 -0.88 6.94
N TYR A 22 -1.27 -1.68 7.16
CA TYR A 22 -2.33 -1.91 6.19
C TYR A 22 -3.68 -1.74 6.88
N GLU A 23 -4.55 -0.91 6.32
CA GLU A 23 -5.81 -0.52 6.95
C GLU A 23 -6.99 -0.49 5.99
N SER A 24 -8.14 -0.87 6.53
CA SER A 24 -9.44 -0.66 5.92
C SER A 24 -10.10 0.60 6.48
N VAL A 25 -10.43 1.56 5.63
CA VAL A 25 -10.99 2.85 6.01
C VAL A 25 -12.26 3.19 5.22
N PHE A 26 -13.19 3.90 5.84
CA PHE A 26 -14.36 4.47 5.16
C PHE A 26 -14.19 5.98 5.02
N LEU A 27 -14.49 6.54 3.85
CA LEU A 27 -14.49 8.00 3.66
C LEU A 27 -15.69 8.63 4.39
N GLN A 28 -15.47 9.78 5.04
CA GLN A 28 -16.55 10.50 5.72
C GLN A 28 -17.69 10.82 4.76
N GLY A 29 -18.92 10.44 5.14
CA GLY A 29 -20.11 10.68 4.33
C GLY A 29 -20.44 9.57 3.32
N VAL A 30 -19.56 8.59 3.13
CA VAL A 30 -19.80 7.42 2.27
C VAL A 30 -19.55 6.15 3.08
N LEU A 31 -20.59 5.68 3.78
CA LEU A 31 -20.50 4.47 4.62
C LEU A 31 -20.42 3.17 3.79
N GLU A 32 -20.68 3.24 2.49
CA GLU A 32 -20.75 2.06 1.63
C GLU A 32 -19.41 1.75 0.92
N GLU A 33 -18.51 2.72 0.82
CA GLU A 33 -17.23 2.55 0.12
C GLU A 33 -16.08 2.34 1.10
N LYS A 34 -15.65 1.08 1.17
CA LYS A 34 -14.51 0.64 1.96
C LYS A 34 -13.25 0.73 1.10
N TYR A 35 -12.29 1.54 1.55
CA TYR A 35 -10.97 1.65 0.92
C TYR A 35 -9.95 0.84 1.71
N GLU A 36 -9.07 0.16 0.99
CA GLU A 36 -7.90 -0.47 1.58
C GLU A 36 -6.68 0.39 1.27
N VAL A 37 -5.90 0.69 2.31
CA VAL A 37 -4.77 1.61 2.25
C VAL A 37 -3.54 0.92 2.82
N LEU A 38 -2.47 0.93 2.02
CA LEU A 38 -1.15 0.48 2.41
C LEU A 38 -0.29 1.69 2.81
N PHE A 39 0.34 1.61 3.96
CA PHE A 39 1.31 2.58 4.44
C PHE A 39 2.67 1.92 4.57
N VAL A 40 3.69 2.52 3.95
CA VAL A 40 5.08 2.06 4.00
C VAL A 40 5.93 3.18 4.57
N LYS A 41 6.76 2.91 5.59
CA LYS A 41 7.66 3.91 6.17
C LYS A 41 9.09 3.63 5.74
N PHE A 42 9.74 4.61 5.12
CA PHE A 42 11.19 4.67 4.95
C PHE A 42 11.75 5.71 5.93
N ASP A 43 12.20 6.87 5.45
CA ASP A 43 12.34 8.08 6.27
C ASP A 43 10.98 8.62 6.72
N LYS A 44 10.06 8.76 5.76
CA LYS A 44 8.70 9.28 5.87
C LYS A 44 7.68 8.18 5.57
N TRP A 45 6.44 8.45 5.94
CA TRP A 45 5.32 7.58 5.56
C TRP A 45 4.89 7.82 4.12
N ILE A 46 4.62 6.72 3.41
CA ILE A 46 4.07 6.72 2.07
C ILE A 46 2.73 6.01 2.14
N GLN A 47 1.67 6.72 1.74
CA GLN A 47 0.32 6.19 1.62
C GLN A 47 0.09 5.72 0.19
N ILE A 48 -0.44 4.52 0.05
CA ILE A 48 -0.73 3.86 -1.22
C ILE A 48 -2.16 3.31 -1.17
N LEU A 49 -2.98 3.64 -2.15
CA LEU A 49 -4.34 3.10 -2.29
C LEU A 49 -4.69 2.89 -3.76
N PHE A 50 -5.63 1.97 -4.01
CA PHE A 50 -6.27 1.83 -5.31
C PHE A 50 -7.65 2.49 -5.30
N ASP A 51 -7.96 3.22 -6.35
CA ASP A 51 -9.31 3.70 -6.65
C ASP A 51 -9.59 3.51 -8.15
N ASP A 52 -10.61 2.71 -8.43
CA ASP A 52 -11.07 2.32 -9.77
C ASP A 52 -9.95 1.97 -10.79
N GLY A 53 -9.01 1.10 -10.39
CA GLY A 53 -7.90 0.65 -11.23
C GLY A 53 -6.71 1.60 -11.29
N VAL A 54 -6.79 2.76 -10.64
CA VAL A 54 -5.68 3.72 -10.54
C VAL A 54 -5.02 3.57 -9.18
N VAL A 55 -3.68 3.54 -9.16
CA VAL A 55 -2.90 3.55 -7.91
C VAL A 55 -2.49 4.97 -7.56
N PHE A 56 -2.85 5.40 -6.35
CA PHE A 56 -2.49 6.69 -5.80
C PHE A 56 -1.39 6.49 -4.76
N ILE A 57 -0.29 7.22 -4.93
CA ILE A 57 0.90 7.15 -4.07
C ILE A 57 1.18 8.56 -3.56
N LYS A 58 1.25 8.73 -2.23
CA LYS A 58 1.44 10.04 -1.61
C LYS A 58 2.40 9.96 -0.43
N GLU A 59 3.41 10.83 -0.43
CA GLU A 59 4.26 11.07 0.74
C GLU A 59 3.49 11.81 1.84
N LYS A 60 3.73 11.45 3.09
CA LYS A 60 3.13 12.04 4.30
C LYS A 60 4.21 12.49 5.27
N LEU A 61 3.85 13.44 6.13
CA LEU A 61 4.69 13.88 7.25
C LEU A 61 4.88 12.75 8.28
N ASP A 62 5.87 12.90 9.17
CA ASP A 62 6.38 11.82 10.04
C ASP A 62 5.33 11.19 10.97
N ASP A 63 4.25 11.92 11.27
CA ASP A 63 3.20 11.47 12.17
C ASP A 63 1.89 11.16 11.42
N LEU A 64 1.45 9.89 11.53
CA LEU A 64 0.15 9.45 11.03
C LEU A 64 -0.99 9.96 11.91
N SER A 65 -0.73 10.39 13.15
CA SER A 65 -1.76 10.87 14.09
C SER A 65 -2.50 12.12 13.58
N GLU A 66 -1.83 12.98 12.81
CA GLU A 66 -2.44 14.13 12.14
C GLU A 66 -3.41 13.71 11.03
N TYR A 67 -3.13 12.60 10.35
CA TYR A 67 -4.04 12.02 9.38
C TYR A 67 -5.28 11.47 10.09
N GLU A 68 -5.11 10.72 11.17
CA GLU A 68 -6.22 10.10 11.90
C GLU A 68 -7.24 11.11 12.45
N SER A 69 -6.80 12.34 12.70
CA SER A 69 -7.63 13.45 13.22
C SER A 69 -8.20 14.36 12.13
N ALA A 70 -7.50 14.58 11.02
CA ALA A 70 -7.90 15.56 9.99
C ALA A 70 -8.68 14.99 8.80
N SER A 71 -8.65 13.68 8.59
CA SER A 71 -8.98 13.08 7.29
C SER A 71 -10.42 12.61 7.12
N GLY A 72 -11.26 12.69 8.16
CA GLY A 72 -12.65 12.27 8.11
C GLY A 72 -12.87 10.75 8.00
N TYR A 73 -11.83 9.93 8.09
CA TYR A 73 -11.98 8.49 8.00
C TYR A 73 -12.47 7.89 9.32
N CYS A 74 -13.53 7.10 9.27
CA CYS A 74 -13.90 6.23 10.39
C CYS A 74 -13.03 4.97 10.34
N LYS A 75 -12.06 4.87 11.26
CA LYS A 75 -11.25 3.66 11.46
C LYS A 75 -12.16 2.49 11.80
N THR A 76 -12.20 1.47 10.96
CA THR A 76 -13.04 0.29 11.23
C THR A 76 -12.28 -0.97 11.57
N LYS A 77 -10.96 -0.98 11.42
CA LYS A 77 -10.04 -1.98 12.01
C LYS A 77 -8.62 -1.64 11.59
N LEU A 78 -7.73 -1.45 12.56
CA LEU A 78 -6.35 -1.87 12.37
C LEU A 78 -6.43 -3.37 12.08
N PHE A 79 -5.91 -3.83 10.95
CA PHE A 79 -5.71 -5.26 10.83
C PHE A 79 -4.74 -5.68 11.93
N ASP A 80 -5.23 -6.47 12.88
CA ASP A 80 -4.41 -7.36 13.66
C ASP A 80 -3.91 -8.41 12.67
N LEU A 81 -2.67 -8.24 12.20
CA LEU A 81 -2.03 -9.00 11.12
C LEU A 81 -1.72 -10.43 11.59
N THR A 82 -2.70 -11.19 12.02
CA THR A 82 -2.51 -12.60 12.37
C THR A 82 -2.48 -13.45 11.08
N GLY A 83 -1.41 -14.23 10.91
CA GLY A 83 -1.19 -15.14 9.77
C GLY A 83 -0.12 -14.69 8.77
N GLU A 84 -0.07 -13.41 8.40
CA GLU A 84 0.94 -12.84 7.46
C GLU A 84 2.07 -12.03 8.14
N GLU A 85 1.98 -11.75 9.45
CA GLU A 85 2.97 -10.98 10.22
C GLU A 85 4.41 -11.49 10.13
N ALA A 86 4.58 -12.82 10.07
CA ALA A 86 5.90 -13.44 10.06
C ALA A 86 6.71 -13.05 8.82
N ASN A 87 6.04 -12.77 7.70
CA ASN A 87 6.71 -12.39 6.46
C ASN A 87 6.89 -10.88 6.34
N ALA A 88 5.97 -10.06 6.86
CA ALA A 88 6.15 -8.60 6.89
C ALA A 88 7.39 -8.19 7.69
N LYS A 89 7.67 -8.87 8.82
CA LYS A 89 8.90 -8.64 9.59
C LYS A 89 10.18 -8.94 8.81
N LYS A 90 10.14 -9.84 7.81
CA LYS A 90 11.29 -10.13 6.95
C LYS A 90 11.62 -9.01 5.98
N LEU A 91 10.63 -8.16 5.67
CA LEU A 91 10.86 -6.96 4.85
C LEU A 91 11.56 -5.86 5.63
N LEU A 92 11.32 -5.76 6.95
CA LEU A 92 11.84 -4.68 7.77
C LEU A 92 13.37 -4.65 7.76
N GLY A 93 13.92 -3.46 7.47
CA GLY A 93 15.35 -3.23 7.31
C GLY A 93 15.90 -3.51 5.91
N LEU A 94 15.13 -4.12 5.01
CA LEU A 94 15.56 -4.33 3.62
C LEU A 94 15.40 -3.05 2.80
N SER A 95 16.36 -2.79 1.93
CA SER A 95 16.31 -1.65 1.02
C SER A 95 15.37 -1.92 -0.16
N LEU A 96 14.56 -0.93 -0.55
CA LEU A 96 13.78 -0.98 -1.78
C LEU A 96 14.75 -0.89 -2.96
N ILE A 97 14.76 -1.90 -3.83
CA ILE A 97 15.66 -1.94 -4.99
C ILE A 97 14.97 -1.56 -6.29
N ASP A 98 13.67 -1.83 -6.40
CA ASP A 98 12.87 -1.52 -7.58
C ASP A 98 11.37 -1.52 -7.24
N PHE A 99 10.55 -0.97 -8.12
CA PHE A 99 9.10 -1.13 -8.07
C PHE A 99 8.50 -1.16 -9.46
N SER A 100 7.34 -1.80 -9.60
CA SER A 100 6.63 -1.81 -10.87
C SER A 100 5.12 -1.82 -10.69
N ILE A 101 4.42 -1.27 -11.67
CA ILE A 101 2.96 -1.29 -11.74
C ILE A 101 2.59 -2.03 -13.00
N LYS A 102 1.85 -3.12 -12.84
CA LYS A 102 1.53 -4.07 -13.91
C LYS A 102 0.05 -4.43 -13.85
N VAL A 103 -0.50 -4.77 -15.01
CA VAL A 103 -1.81 -5.41 -15.12
C VAL A 103 -1.58 -6.87 -15.46
N VAL A 104 -1.89 -7.78 -14.54
CA VAL A 104 -1.70 -9.23 -14.69
C VAL A 104 -3.06 -9.91 -14.56
N GLU A 105 -3.54 -10.62 -15.60
CA GLU A 105 -4.78 -11.42 -15.52
C GLU A 105 -6.00 -10.65 -14.95
N ASN A 106 -6.21 -9.41 -15.38
CA ASN A 106 -7.26 -8.51 -14.88
C ASN A 106 -7.05 -8.07 -13.41
N ARG A 107 -5.80 -7.93 -12.99
CA ARG A 107 -5.42 -7.41 -11.67
C ARG A 107 -4.41 -6.29 -11.82
N TYR A 108 -4.75 -5.11 -11.33
CA TYR A 108 -3.81 -4.01 -11.23
C TYR A 108 -2.95 -4.23 -9.98
N THR A 109 -1.64 -4.30 -10.18
CA THR A 109 -0.68 -4.70 -9.14
C THR A 109 0.43 -3.67 -9.06
N LEU A 110 0.64 -3.13 -7.86
CA LEU A 110 1.88 -2.50 -7.46
C LEU A 110 2.77 -3.57 -6.81
N GLU A 111 3.98 -3.71 -7.32
CA GLU A 111 5.02 -4.58 -6.81
C GLU A 111 6.17 -3.72 -6.29
N LEU A 112 6.48 -3.84 -5.00
CA LEU A 112 7.70 -3.28 -4.39
C LEU A 112 8.70 -4.41 -4.21
N ILE A 113 9.89 -4.25 -4.78
CA ILE A 113 10.95 -5.26 -4.74
C ILE A 113 12.03 -4.77 -3.78
N PHE A 114 12.34 -5.60 -2.79
CA PHE A 114 13.36 -5.33 -1.79
C PHE A 114 14.59 -6.20 -2.03
N GLU A 115 15.69 -5.87 -1.34
CA GLU A 115 16.90 -6.70 -1.30
C GLU A 115 16.59 -8.18 -1.08
N GLN A 116 17.48 -9.07 -1.53
CA GLN A 116 17.29 -10.52 -1.50
C GLN A 116 16.01 -11.00 -2.23
N ASN A 117 15.43 -10.17 -3.10
CA ASN A 117 14.24 -10.47 -3.90
C ASN A 117 12.99 -10.76 -3.06
N HIS A 118 12.88 -10.15 -1.88
CA HIS A 118 11.60 -10.10 -1.18
C HIS A 118 10.66 -9.13 -1.89
N GLN A 119 9.37 -9.45 -1.96
CA GLN A 119 8.40 -8.65 -2.69
C GLN A 119 7.19 -8.34 -1.81
N LEU A 120 6.73 -7.10 -1.91
CA LEU A 120 5.42 -6.69 -1.42
C LEU A 120 4.52 -6.40 -2.62
N LEU A 121 3.43 -7.15 -2.73
CA LEU A 121 2.46 -7.05 -3.79
C LEU A 121 1.17 -6.45 -3.23
N PHE A 122 0.80 -5.30 -3.74
CA PHE A 122 -0.45 -4.63 -3.42
C PHE A 122 -1.30 -4.56 -4.68
N PHE A 123 -2.52 -5.13 -4.65
CA PHE A 123 -3.26 -5.31 -5.89
C PHE A 123 -4.78 -5.24 -5.73
N GLN A 124 -5.45 -4.82 -6.81
CA GLN A 124 -6.91 -4.76 -6.95
C GLN A 124 -7.37 -5.75 -8.02
N GLU A 125 -8.38 -6.57 -7.71
CA GLU A 125 -8.92 -7.57 -8.63
C GLU A 125 -10.09 -6.99 -9.44
N PHE A 126 -10.07 -7.14 -10.76
CA PHE A 126 -11.24 -6.83 -11.58
C PHE A 126 -12.20 -8.03 -11.63
N ARG A 127 -13.45 -7.83 -11.21
CA ARG A 127 -14.50 -8.86 -11.21
C ARG A 127 -15.81 -8.29 -11.75
N ASN A 128 -16.46 -9.02 -12.64
CA ASN A 128 -17.78 -8.69 -13.19
C ASN A 128 -17.87 -7.27 -13.78
N GLY A 129 -16.81 -6.79 -14.45
CA GLY A 129 -16.81 -5.47 -15.07
C GLY A 129 -16.40 -4.32 -14.16
N ASN A 130 -16.12 -4.59 -12.87
CA ASN A 130 -15.75 -3.56 -11.88
C ASN A 130 -14.44 -3.92 -11.18
N PHE A 131 -13.71 -2.87 -10.76
CA PHE A 131 -12.61 -3.04 -9.82
C PHE A 131 -13.16 -3.41 -8.44
N SER A 132 -12.58 -4.45 -7.84
CA SER A 132 -13.05 -5.06 -6.62
C SER A 132 -11.87 -5.44 -5.72
N ASN A 133 -12.15 -5.72 -4.44
CA ASN A 133 -11.27 -6.35 -3.46
C ASN A 133 -9.78 -6.05 -3.62
N VAL A 134 -9.30 -5.08 -2.85
CA VAL A 134 -7.87 -4.84 -2.73
C VAL A 134 -7.24 -5.84 -1.75
N LYS A 135 -6.05 -6.32 -2.08
CA LYS A 135 -5.32 -7.33 -1.32
C LYS A 135 -3.84 -6.97 -1.21
N LEU A 136 -3.23 -7.45 -0.13
CA LEU A 136 -1.81 -7.43 0.11
C LEU A 136 -1.28 -8.86 0.06
N LYS A 137 -0.07 -9.06 -0.48
CA LYS A 137 0.65 -10.32 -0.43
C LYS A 137 2.14 -10.05 -0.28
N ILE A 138 2.81 -10.83 0.56
CA ILE A 138 4.27 -10.75 0.73
C ILE A 138 4.89 -12.05 0.25
N VAL A 139 5.91 -11.94 -0.60
CA VAL A 139 6.67 -13.08 -1.13
C VAL A 139 8.09 -12.97 -0.60
N CYS A 140 8.48 -13.92 0.23
CA CYS A 140 9.84 -14.05 0.75
C CYS A 140 10.45 -15.34 0.17
N PRO A 141 11.66 -15.30 -0.40
CA PRO A 141 12.38 -16.50 -0.80
C PRO A 141 12.82 -17.38 0.39
#